data_AF-A0ABD0TZ45-F1
#
_entry.id   AF-A0ABD0TZ45-F1
#
_cell.length_a   1.000
_cell.length_b   1.000
_cell.length_c   1.000
_cell.angle_alpha   90.00
_cell.angle_beta   90.00
_cell.angle_gamma   90.00
#
_symmetry.space_group_name_H-M   'P 1'
#
loop_
_entity.id
_entity.type
_entity.pdbx_description
1 polymer ?
#
loop_
_entity_poly.entity_id
_entity_poly.type
_entity_poly.pdbx_seq_one_letter_code
_entity_poly.pdbx_strand_id
1 'polypeptide(L)'
;MLDVKQPLEAMFTSTQWLNCVWGKKPEGKEIRRMILNDKFWASVTYAILSTRPLVQVLRLVDAEKKPAMGFIYNAMDEAKEFIAHNLGGDEANYKEIWDIIDARWEVKLHRHLHAAVYYLNPQFQYSERKSSNPKVKLALYHCMERLIPDQSVGELADLELVLFRNKEEFFGLQATRSTITKHSPTKLEHIHSSANEEKKLTFNTQNELPCVYYAQQEVEEQGVEG
;
A
#
# COMPACT_ATOMS: atom_id res chain seq x y z
N MET A 1 -3.60 25.97 -5.23
CA MET A 1 -5.05 26.29 -5.39
C MET A 1 -5.49 27.33 -4.36
N LEU A 2 -4.97 27.34 -3.14
CA LEU A 2 -5.15 28.50 -2.25
C LEU A 2 -4.43 29.75 -2.77
N ASP A 3 -3.32 29.55 -3.48
CA ASP A 3 -2.50 30.61 -4.09
C ASP A 3 -3.23 31.37 -5.20
N VAL A 4 -4.37 30.86 -5.69
CA VAL A 4 -5.18 31.56 -6.70
C VAL A 4 -6.22 32.49 -6.09
N LYS A 5 -6.46 32.49 -4.77
CA LYS A 5 -7.45 33.37 -4.12
C LYS A 5 -7.18 34.84 -4.45
N GLN A 6 -6.01 35.35 -4.09
CA GLN A 6 -5.67 36.77 -4.28
C GLN A 6 -5.66 37.18 -5.77
N PRO A 7 -5.04 36.41 -6.70
CA PRO A 7 -5.14 36.70 -8.13
C PRO A 7 -6.59 36.74 -8.64
N LEU A 8 -7.45 35.84 -8.15
CA LEU A 8 -8.84 35.77 -8.57
C LEU A 8 -9.64 36.97 -8.04
N GLU A 9 -9.48 37.32 -6.77
CA GLU A 9 -10.08 38.52 -6.17
C GLU A 9 -9.64 39.79 -6.92
N ALA A 10 -8.36 39.91 -7.28
CA ALA A 10 -7.84 41.00 -8.10
C ALA A 10 -8.49 41.04 -9.49
N MET A 11 -8.68 39.88 -10.14
CA MET A 11 -9.35 39.80 -11.44
C MET A 11 -10.80 40.29 -11.36
N PHE A 12 -11.56 39.81 -10.36
CA PHE A 12 -12.98 40.16 -10.18
C PHE A 12 -13.22 41.56 -9.59
N THR A 13 -12.17 42.26 -9.15
CA THR A 13 -12.21 43.68 -8.73
C THR A 13 -11.61 44.63 -9.76
N SER A 14 -11.00 44.11 -10.83
CA SER A 14 -10.40 44.92 -11.89
C SER A 14 -11.43 45.78 -12.63
N THR A 15 -11.00 46.95 -13.09
CA THR A 15 -11.81 47.84 -13.94
C THR A 15 -12.24 47.15 -15.23
N GLN A 16 -11.40 46.27 -15.77
CA GLN A 16 -11.68 45.48 -16.97
C GLN A 16 -12.87 44.55 -16.74
N TRP A 17 -12.90 43.82 -15.62
CA TRP A 17 -14.02 42.95 -15.27
C TRP A 17 -15.31 43.73 -15.03
N LEU A 18 -15.24 44.83 -14.26
CA LEU A 18 -16.41 45.64 -13.92
C LEU A 18 -17.07 46.28 -15.17
N ASN A 19 -16.27 46.59 -16.18
CA ASN A 19 -16.75 47.23 -17.41
C ASN A 19 -17.14 46.25 -18.52
N CYS A 20 -16.75 44.98 -18.42
CA CYS A 20 -17.04 44.00 -19.47
C CYS A 20 -18.51 43.56 -19.48
N VAL A 21 -18.93 42.98 -20.60
CA VAL A 21 -20.31 42.49 -20.79
C VAL A 21 -20.67 41.43 -19.76
N TRP A 22 -19.72 40.55 -19.41
CA TRP A 22 -19.94 39.44 -18.48
C TRP A 22 -20.06 39.88 -17.02
N GLY A 23 -19.25 40.85 -16.58
CA GLY A 23 -19.30 41.38 -15.21
C GLY A 23 -20.60 42.14 -14.90
N LYS A 24 -21.26 42.69 -15.92
CA LYS A 24 -22.55 43.40 -15.79
C LYS A 24 -23.76 42.46 -15.72
N LYS A 25 -23.64 41.25 -16.26
CA LYS A 25 -24.69 40.22 -16.20
C LYS A 25 -24.96 39.78 -14.75
N PRO A 26 -26.18 39.36 -14.41
CA PRO A 26 -26.51 38.91 -13.07
C PRO A 26 -25.62 37.75 -12.61
N GLU A 27 -25.28 36.81 -13.49
CA GLU A 27 -24.40 35.68 -13.17
C GLU A 27 -22.97 36.14 -12.83
N GLY A 28 -22.44 37.11 -13.57
CA GLY A 28 -21.09 37.65 -13.31
C GLY A 28 -20.99 38.41 -11.99
N LYS A 29 -22.05 39.13 -11.60
CA LYS A 29 -22.15 39.77 -10.29
C LYS A 29 -22.20 38.75 -9.16
N GLU A 30 -22.92 37.65 -9.37
CA GLU A 30 -23.03 36.57 -8.38
C GLU A 30 -21.71 35.82 -8.18
N ILE A 31 -21.01 35.48 -9.27
CA ILE A 31 -19.67 34.87 -9.19
C ILE A 31 -18.71 35.81 -8.44
N ARG A 32 -18.72 37.11 -8.76
CA ARG A 32 -17.91 38.10 -8.03
C ARG A 32 -18.25 38.10 -6.54
N ARG A 33 -19.53 38.06 -6.18
CA ARG A 33 -19.97 38.00 -4.78
C ARG A 33 -19.44 36.75 -4.07
N MET A 34 -19.45 35.59 -4.72
CA MET A 34 -18.89 34.36 -4.19
C MET A 34 -17.37 34.44 -4.01
N ILE A 35 -16.64 34.91 -5.03
CA ILE A 35 -15.19 35.03 -5.00
C ILE A 35 -14.70 36.03 -3.95
N LEU A 36 -15.47 37.07 -3.63
CA LEU A 36 -15.11 38.03 -2.59
C LEU A 36 -15.60 37.63 -1.18
N ASN A 37 -16.20 36.45 -1.04
CA ASN A 37 -16.74 35.98 0.24
C ASN A 37 -15.73 35.07 0.95
N ASP A 38 -15.26 35.48 2.13
CA ASP A 38 -14.32 34.68 2.92
C ASP A 38 -14.88 33.33 3.35
N LYS A 39 -16.20 33.22 3.59
CA LYS A 39 -16.84 31.94 3.93
C LYS A 39 -16.73 30.95 2.77
N PHE A 40 -16.85 31.42 1.53
CA PHE A 40 -16.65 30.57 0.35
C PHE A 40 -15.24 30.01 0.32
N TRP A 41 -14.22 30.85 0.55
CA TRP A 41 -12.83 30.40 0.60
C TRP A 41 -12.52 29.47 1.77
N ALA A 42 -13.16 29.67 2.93
CA ALA A 42 -13.05 28.74 4.05
C ALA A 42 -13.58 27.35 3.65
N SER A 43 -14.73 27.28 2.98
CA SER A 43 -15.27 26.02 2.44
C SER A 43 -14.37 25.39 1.38
N VAL A 44 -13.81 26.18 0.46
CA VAL A 44 -12.84 25.68 -0.54
C VAL A 44 -11.59 25.12 0.13
N THR A 45 -11.08 25.82 1.15
CA THR A 45 -9.91 25.36 1.93
C THR A 45 -10.21 24.03 2.61
N TYR A 46 -11.35 23.94 3.30
CA TYR A 46 -11.81 22.71 3.93
C TYR A 46 -11.90 21.55 2.92
N ALA A 47 -12.51 21.77 1.76
CA ALA A 47 -12.63 20.76 0.71
C ALA A 47 -11.26 20.30 0.19
N ILE A 48 -10.31 21.22 -0.02
CA ILE A 48 -8.96 20.85 -0.50
C ILE A 48 -8.20 20.06 0.57
N LEU A 49 -8.22 20.53 1.82
CA LEU A 49 -7.48 19.92 2.93
C LEU A 49 -7.98 18.51 3.26
N SER A 50 -9.28 18.27 3.10
CA SER A 50 -9.91 16.96 3.29
C SER A 50 -9.73 16.02 2.09
N THR A 51 -9.78 16.52 0.86
CA THR A 51 -9.75 15.65 -0.34
C THR A 51 -8.36 15.37 -0.88
N ARG A 52 -7.39 16.27 -0.68
CA ARG A 52 -6.02 16.11 -1.23
C ARG A 52 -5.34 14.81 -0.79
N PRO A 53 -5.38 14.38 0.48
CA PRO A 53 -4.82 13.09 0.88
C PRO A 53 -5.48 11.92 0.15
N LEU A 54 -6.80 11.96 -0.04
CA LEU A 54 -7.53 10.92 -0.79
C LEU A 54 -7.11 10.86 -2.26
N VAL A 55 -6.88 12.01 -2.90
CA VAL A 55 -6.36 12.06 -4.27
C VAL A 55 -4.97 11.42 -4.36
N GLN A 56 -4.13 11.54 -3.31
CA GLN A 56 -2.84 10.87 -3.28
C GLN A 56 -2.98 9.34 -3.19
N VAL A 57 -3.94 8.84 -2.42
CA VAL A 57 -4.28 7.41 -2.38
C VAL A 57 -4.76 6.92 -3.74
N LEU A 58 -5.65 7.66 -4.40
CA LEU A 58 -6.13 7.30 -5.75
C LEU A 58 -4.98 7.25 -6.76
N ARG A 59 -4.08 8.23 -6.73
CA ARG A 59 -2.88 8.23 -7.59
C ARG A 59 -1.94 7.06 -7.32
N LEU A 60 -1.89 6.56 -6.08
CA LEU A 60 -1.13 5.35 -5.75
C LEU A 60 -1.76 4.11 -6.42
N VAL A 61 -3.08 4.01 -6.41
CA VAL A 61 -3.82 2.88 -7.00
C VAL A 61 -3.79 2.90 -8.53
N ASP A 62 -3.84 4.08 -9.12
CA ASP A 62 -3.75 4.27 -10.58
C ASP A 62 -2.30 4.12 -11.12
N ALA A 63 -1.29 4.05 -10.24
CA ALA A 63 0.10 3.94 -10.67
C ALA A 63 0.42 2.54 -11.22
N GLU A 64 0.32 2.37 -12.54
CA GLU A 64 0.55 1.09 -13.24
C GLU A 64 1.91 0.40 -12.93
N LYS A 65 2.93 1.17 -12.54
CA LYS A 65 4.31 0.68 -12.40
C LYS A 65 4.63 0.03 -11.06
N LYS A 66 3.82 0.21 -10.02
CA LYS A 66 4.07 -0.34 -8.67
C LYS A 66 2.79 -1.00 -8.15
N PRO A 67 2.87 -2.20 -7.56
CA PRO A 67 1.68 -2.85 -7.00
C PRO A 67 1.11 -2.04 -5.84
N ALA A 68 -0.04 -1.40 -6.04
CA ALA A 68 -0.68 -0.61 -4.99
C ALA A 68 -1.25 -1.47 -3.85
N MET A 69 -1.54 -2.75 -4.12
CA MET A 69 -2.30 -3.64 -3.23
C MET A 69 -1.65 -3.79 -1.84
N GLY A 70 -0.32 -3.83 -1.77
CA GLY A 70 0.40 -3.96 -0.49
C GLY A 70 0.63 -2.65 0.27
N PHE A 71 0.20 -1.52 -0.29
CA PHE A 71 0.40 -0.18 0.27
C PHE A 71 -0.91 0.57 0.52
N ILE A 72 -2.00 0.19 -0.15
CA ILE A 72 -3.28 0.90 -0.13
C ILE A 72 -3.87 1.02 1.28
N TYR A 73 -3.77 -0.03 2.11
CA TYR A 73 -4.27 0.01 3.49
C TYR A 73 -3.55 1.10 4.30
N ASN A 74 -2.22 1.09 4.29
CA ASN A 74 -1.42 2.10 4.99
C ASN A 74 -1.68 3.51 4.43
N ALA A 75 -1.76 3.65 3.11
CA ALA A 75 -1.98 4.93 2.46
C ALA A 75 -3.35 5.53 2.84
N MET A 76 -4.38 4.68 3.01
CA MET A 76 -5.69 5.12 3.49
C MET A 76 -5.63 5.57 4.97
N ASP A 77 -4.93 4.81 5.81
CA ASP A 77 -4.74 5.15 7.23
C ASP A 77 -4.00 6.50 7.37
N GLU A 78 -2.88 6.67 6.66
CA GLU A 78 -2.13 7.92 6.59
C GLU A 78 -2.99 9.07 6.03
N ALA A 79 -3.83 8.81 5.02
CA ALA A 79 -4.73 9.83 4.50
C ALA A 79 -5.71 10.33 5.56
N LYS A 80 -6.28 9.44 6.38
CA LYS A 80 -7.13 9.81 7.51
C LYS A 80 -6.37 10.64 8.53
N GLU A 81 -5.16 10.24 8.91
CA GLU A 81 -4.28 11.01 9.82
C GLU A 81 -3.95 12.41 9.27
N PHE A 82 -3.60 12.52 7.98
CA PHE A 82 -3.34 13.80 7.34
C PHE A 82 -4.58 14.70 7.32
N ILE A 83 -5.77 14.14 7.08
CA ILE A 83 -7.03 14.91 7.16
C ILE A 83 -7.24 15.44 8.58
N ALA A 84 -7.08 14.60 9.60
CA ALA A 84 -7.22 15.01 10.98
C ALA A 84 -6.23 16.13 11.34
N HIS A 85 -4.96 15.96 10.97
CA HIS A 85 -3.92 16.97 11.16
C HIS A 85 -4.26 18.29 10.43
N ASN A 86 -4.65 18.22 9.15
CA ASN A 86 -4.96 19.40 8.35
C ASN A 86 -6.17 20.20 8.88
N LEU A 87 -7.10 19.53 9.57
CA LEU A 87 -8.30 20.14 10.16
C LEU A 87 -8.12 20.48 11.65
N GLY A 88 -6.88 20.56 12.11
CA GLY A 88 -6.52 21.05 13.44
C GLY A 88 -6.55 20.00 14.56
N GLY A 89 -6.72 18.71 14.22
CA GLY A 89 -6.65 17.61 15.18
C GLY A 89 -7.88 17.41 16.07
N ASP A 90 -8.83 18.34 16.08
CA ASP A 90 -10.13 18.19 16.76
C ASP A 90 -11.04 17.23 15.99
N GLU A 91 -11.41 16.13 16.63
CA GLU A 91 -12.27 15.08 16.08
C GLU A 91 -13.55 15.64 15.48
N ALA A 92 -14.16 16.66 16.08
CA ALA A 92 -15.39 17.26 15.59
C ALA A 92 -15.27 17.79 14.14
N ASN A 93 -14.07 18.16 13.70
CA ASN A 93 -13.85 18.76 12.38
C ASN A 93 -13.68 17.73 11.26
N TYR A 94 -13.23 16.51 11.56
CA TYR A 94 -12.91 15.49 10.57
C TYR A 94 -13.70 14.19 10.71
N LYS A 95 -14.40 13.97 11.83
CA LYS A 95 -15.12 12.72 12.09
C LYS A 95 -16.12 12.36 10.99
N GLU A 96 -16.93 13.33 10.54
CA GLU A 96 -17.90 13.09 9.46
C GLU A 96 -17.19 12.64 8.17
N ILE A 97 -16.03 13.23 7.86
CA ILE A 97 -15.22 12.83 6.69
C ILE A 97 -14.70 11.40 6.88
N TRP A 98 -14.19 11.07 8.08
CA TRP A 98 -13.72 9.73 8.40
C TRP A 98 -14.84 8.69 8.31
N ASP A 99 -16.03 8.99 8.81
CA ASP A 99 -17.19 8.11 8.74
C ASP A 99 -17.60 7.85 7.28
N ILE A 100 -17.56 8.88 6.42
CA ILE A 100 -17.78 8.72 4.97
C ILE A 100 -16.69 7.86 4.34
N ILE A 101 -15.42 8.10 4.67
CA ILE A 101 -14.29 7.30 4.16
C ILE A 101 -14.47 5.84 4.57
N ASP A 102 -14.73 5.57 5.85
CA ASP A 102 -14.88 4.22 6.38
C ASP A 102 -16.07 3.51 5.74
N ALA A 103 -17.23 4.17 5.63
CA ALA A 103 -18.40 3.61 4.95
C ALA A 103 -18.11 3.26 3.48
N ARG A 104 -17.36 4.09 2.76
CA ARG A 104 -16.97 3.81 1.37
C ARG A 104 -15.90 2.72 1.27
N TRP A 105 -14.95 2.75 2.20
CA TRP A 105 -13.87 1.79 2.31
C TRP A 105 -14.46 0.41 2.56
N GLU A 106 -15.21 0.20 3.63
CA GLU A 106 -15.82 -1.09 4.01
C GLU A 106 -16.70 -1.71 2.91
N VAL A 107 -17.44 -0.89 2.16
CA VAL A 107 -18.37 -1.40 1.13
C VAL A 107 -17.69 -1.72 -0.20
N LYS A 108 -16.69 -0.94 -0.63
CA LYS A 108 -16.14 -1.02 -2.01
C LYS A 108 -14.69 -1.44 -2.11
N LEU A 109 -13.87 -1.16 -1.09
CA LEU A 109 -12.41 -1.20 -1.21
C LEU A 109 -11.73 -2.00 -0.08
N HIS A 110 -12.34 -2.13 1.10
CA HIS A 110 -11.83 -2.92 2.20
C HIS A 110 -12.17 -4.39 1.99
N ARG A 111 -11.29 -5.06 1.25
CA ARG A 111 -11.26 -6.52 1.24
C ARG A 111 -10.26 -6.96 2.29
N HIS A 112 -10.57 -8.05 2.98
CA HIS A 112 -9.63 -8.73 3.88
C HIS A 112 -8.24 -8.86 3.24
N LEU A 113 -8.18 -9.04 1.92
CA LEU A 113 -6.96 -9.09 1.14
C LEU A 113 -6.06 -7.86 1.31
N HIS A 114 -6.58 -6.63 1.29
CA HIS A 114 -5.73 -5.43 1.42
C HIS A 114 -5.09 -5.33 2.81
N ALA A 115 -5.84 -5.67 3.86
CA ALA A 115 -5.32 -5.72 5.22
C ALA A 115 -4.35 -6.89 5.43
N ALA A 116 -4.63 -8.05 4.85
CA ALA A 116 -3.76 -9.22 4.87
C ALA A 116 -2.41 -8.92 4.19
N VAL A 117 -2.44 -8.32 3.00
CA VAL A 117 -1.20 -7.95 2.28
C VAL A 117 -0.44 -6.86 3.04
N TYR A 118 -1.12 -5.91 3.68
CA TYR A 118 -0.46 -4.95 4.58
C TYR A 118 0.25 -5.66 5.75
N TYR A 119 -0.39 -6.61 6.41
CA TYR A 119 0.23 -7.40 7.48
C TYR A 119 1.48 -8.14 7.00
N LEU A 120 1.39 -8.74 5.81
CA LEU A 120 2.46 -9.52 5.19
C LEU A 120 3.57 -8.67 4.57
N ASN A 121 3.40 -7.34 4.50
CA ASN A 121 4.42 -6.46 3.94
C ASN A 121 5.51 -6.18 5.00
N PRO A 122 6.76 -6.65 4.79
CA PRO A 122 7.84 -6.48 5.76
C PRO A 122 8.15 -4.99 6.06
N GLN A 123 7.91 -4.09 5.09
CA GLN A 123 8.13 -2.65 5.29
C GLN A 123 7.25 -2.09 6.40
N PHE A 124 6.00 -2.58 6.48
CA PHE A 124 5.05 -2.14 7.50
C PHE A 124 5.12 -2.98 8.75
N GLN A 125 5.26 -4.30 8.62
CA GLN A 125 5.33 -5.23 9.75
C GLN A 125 6.48 -4.90 10.71
N TYR A 126 7.58 -4.37 10.16
CA TYR A 126 8.79 -4.08 10.92
C TYR A 126 9.03 -2.60 11.16
N SER A 127 8.10 -1.74 10.73
CA SER A 127 8.11 -0.31 10.99
C SER A 127 7.70 -0.01 12.43
N GLU A 128 8.23 1.07 13.00
CA GLU A 128 7.77 1.62 14.28
C GLU A 128 6.33 2.13 14.21
N ARG A 129 5.86 2.50 13.00
CA ARG A 129 4.50 2.97 12.74
C ARG A 129 3.55 1.85 12.30
N LYS A 130 3.85 0.59 12.64
CA LYS A 130 2.96 -0.52 12.32
C LYS A 130 1.58 -0.31 12.96
N SER A 131 0.53 -0.55 12.20
CA SER A 131 -0.85 -0.51 12.71
C SER A 131 -1.05 -1.55 13.81
N SER A 132 -1.61 -1.13 14.94
CA SER A 132 -2.04 -1.98 16.06
C SER A 132 -3.48 -2.48 15.90
N ASN A 133 -4.15 -2.15 14.80
CA ASN A 133 -5.55 -2.47 14.59
C ASN A 133 -5.76 -4.01 14.49
N PRO A 134 -6.50 -4.64 15.42
CA PRO A 134 -6.70 -6.09 15.42
C PRO A 134 -7.43 -6.59 14.17
N LYS A 135 -8.22 -5.73 13.50
CA LYS A 135 -8.88 -6.06 12.24
C LYS A 135 -7.90 -6.48 11.15
N VAL A 136 -6.66 -5.98 11.19
CA VAL A 136 -5.61 -6.35 10.23
C VAL A 136 -5.27 -7.84 10.34
N LYS A 137 -5.04 -8.32 11.56
CA LYS A 137 -4.73 -9.74 11.80
C LYS A 137 -5.95 -10.62 11.52
N LEU A 138 -7.15 -10.16 11.91
CA LEU A 138 -8.39 -10.88 11.61
C LEU A 138 -8.62 -11.05 10.09
N ALA A 139 -8.39 -9.98 9.33
CA ALA A 139 -8.48 -10.02 7.88
C ALA A 139 -7.50 -11.01 7.25
N LEU A 140 -6.27 -11.13 7.78
CA LEU A 140 -5.33 -12.16 7.34
C LEU A 140 -5.91 -13.58 7.51
N TYR A 141 -6.47 -13.89 8.68
CA TYR A 141 -7.07 -15.21 8.92
C TYR A 141 -8.26 -15.49 8.00
N HIS A 142 -9.14 -14.51 7.79
CA HIS A 142 -10.24 -14.67 6.80
C HIS A 142 -9.73 -14.94 5.38
N CYS A 143 -8.58 -14.36 5.00
CA CYS A 143 -7.93 -14.70 3.73
C CYS A 143 -7.36 -16.11 3.73
N MET A 144 -6.70 -16.53 4.81
CA MET A 144 -6.15 -17.88 4.93
C MET A 144 -7.23 -18.96 4.88
N GLU A 145 -8.32 -18.80 5.62
CA GLU A 145 -9.47 -19.74 5.60
C GLU A 145 -10.04 -19.93 4.20
N ARG A 146 -10.05 -18.86 3.39
CA ARG A 146 -10.56 -18.90 2.02
C ARG A 146 -9.54 -19.45 1.01
N LEU A 147 -8.25 -19.18 1.20
CA LEU A 147 -7.19 -19.50 0.24
C LEU A 147 -6.48 -20.82 0.53
N ILE A 148 -6.53 -21.31 1.77
CA ILE A 148 -5.86 -22.52 2.26
C ILE A 148 -6.95 -23.46 2.80
N PRO A 149 -7.59 -24.27 1.94
CA PRO A 149 -8.67 -25.18 2.38
C PRO A 149 -8.16 -26.34 3.24
N ASP A 150 -6.89 -26.70 3.11
CA ASP A 150 -6.25 -27.77 3.88
C ASP A 150 -5.81 -27.24 5.25
N GLN A 151 -6.40 -27.80 6.30
CA GLN A 151 -6.13 -27.39 7.68
C GLN A 151 -4.66 -27.60 8.07
N SER A 152 -4.02 -28.68 7.63
CA SER A 152 -2.62 -28.95 7.97
C SER A 152 -1.68 -27.90 7.38
N VAL A 153 -1.97 -27.45 6.16
CA VAL A 153 -1.23 -26.35 5.51
C VAL A 153 -1.52 -25.02 6.20
N GLY A 154 -2.76 -24.81 6.66
CA GLY A 154 -3.15 -23.62 7.43
C GLY A 154 -2.39 -23.50 8.76
N GLU A 155 -2.24 -24.61 9.49
CA GLU A 155 -1.47 -24.68 10.73
C GLU A 155 0.01 -24.36 10.50
N LEU A 156 0.62 -24.93 9.45
CA LEU A 156 2.00 -24.61 9.05
C LEU A 156 2.15 -23.13 8.69
N ALA A 157 1.20 -22.57 7.94
CA ALA A 157 1.22 -21.15 7.59
C ALA A 157 1.13 -20.24 8.83
N ASP A 158 0.33 -20.60 9.84
CA ASP A 158 0.27 -19.84 11.10
C ASP A 158 1.58 -19.86 11.88
N LEU A 159 2.28 -21.00 11.91
CA LEU A 159 3.63 -21.09 12.47
C LEU A 159 4.60 -20.17 11.73
N GLU A 160 4.56 -20.15 10.41
CA GLU A 160 5.42 -19.29 9.58
C GLU A 160 5.17 -17.79 9.83
N LEU A 161 3.91 -17.42 10.12
CA LEU A 161 3.55 -16.04 10.49
C LEU A 161 4.19 -15.59 11.81
N VAL A 162 4.44 -16.51 12.74
CA VAL A 162 5.14 -16.22 14.00
C VAL A 162 6.60 -15.90 13.69
N LEU A 163 7.27 -16.75 12.90
CA LEU A 163 8.66 -16.54 12.49
C LEU A 163 8.83 -15.23 11.72
N PHE A 164 7.94 -14.96 10.78
CA PHE A 164 7.86 -13.70 10.05
C PHE A 164 7.73 -12.52 11.02
N ARG A 165 6.70 -12.50 11.88
CA ARG A 165 6.49 -11.37 12.81
C ARG A 165 7.69 -11.09 13.70
N ASN A 166 8.37 -12.14 14.16
CA ASN A 166 9.49 -12.02 15.10
C ASN A 166 10.83 -11.72 14.42
N LYS A 167 10.90 -11.69 13.07
CA LYS A 167 12.15 -11.59 12.30
C LYS A 167 13.11 -12.74 12.61
N GLU A 168 12.57 -13.95 12.71
CA GLU A 168 13.35 -15.15 12.97
C GLU A 168 13.78 -15.81 11.64
N GLU A 169 14.75 -16.73 11.72
CA GLU A 169 15.28 -17.48 10.59
C GLU A 169 15.66 -16.59 9.38
N PHE A 170 15.19 -16.94 8.19
CA PHE A 170 15.46 -16.20 6.95
C PHE A 170 14.93 -14.77 6.97
N PHE A 171 13.89 -14.48 7.77
CA PHE A 171 13.34 -13.13 7.92
C PHE A 171 14.26 -12.20 8.73
N GLY A 172 15.11 -12.77 9.59
CA GLY A 172 16.07 -12.03 10.43
C GLY A 172 17.41 -11.71 9.78
N LEU A 173 17.73 -12.33 8.64
CA LEU A 173 19.03 -12.18 7.98
C LEU A 173 19.30 -10.72 7.57
N GLN A 174 20.57 -10.29 7.69
CA GLN A 174 20.99 -8.93 7.33
C GLN A 174 20.72 -8.60 5.84
N ALA A 175 20.83 -9.59 4.96
CA ALA A 175 20.50 -9.45 3.54
C ALA A 175 19.00 -9.14 3.33
N THR A 176 18.12 -9.86 4.03
CA THR A 176 16.68 -9.60 4.02
C THR A 176 16.40 -8.20 4.58
N ARG A 177 17.01 -7.84 5.71
CA ARG A 177 16.83 -6.52 6.34
C ARG A 177 17.23 -5.35 5.43
N SER A 178 18.34 -5.50 4.70
CA SER A 178 18.89 -4.48 3.81
C SER A 178 18.09 -4.29 2.51
N THR A 179 17.10 -5.14 2.25
CA THR A 179 16.34 -5.18 1.00
C THR A 179 14.83 -4.96 1.17
N ILE A 180 14.30 -4.98 2.41
CA ILE A 180 12.88 -4.72 2.74
C ILE A 180 12.30 -3.50 2.01
N THR A 181 13.02 -2.37 2.01
CA THR A 181 12.57 -1.12 1.38
C THR A 181 12.86 -1.04 -0.13
N LYS A 182 13.66 -1.97 -0.65
CA LYS A 182 14.13 -1.98 -2.05
C LYS A 182 13.26 -2.84 -2.96
N HIS A 183 12.54 -3.82 -2.40
CA HIS A 183 11.64 -4.68 -3.15
C HIS A 183 10.18 -4.43 -2.79
N SER A 184 9.37 -4.24 -3.83
CA SER A 184 7.92 -4.22 -3.71
C SER A 184 7.40 -5.66 -3.63
N PRO A 185 6.34 -5.98 -2.85
CA PRO A 185 5.88 -7.35 -2.64
C PRO A 185 5.61 -8.18 -3.91
N THR A 186 5.21 -7.58 -5.05
CA THR A 186 5.04 -8.35 -6.31
C THR A 186 6.33 -8.80 -6.97
N LYS A 187 7.49 -8.23 -6.64
CA LYS A 187 8.76 -8.72 -7.19
C LYS A 187 9.13 -10.10 -6.62
N LEU A 188 8.52 -10.50 -5.49
CA LEU A 188 8.70 -11.81 -4.88
C LEU A 188 7.99 -12.93 -5.65
N GLU A 189 6.86 -12.66 -6.32
CA GLU A 189 6.18 -13.68 -7.15
C GLU A 189 7.01 -14.10 -8.36
N HIS A 190 7.70 -13.14 -9.00
CA HIS A 190 8.63 -13.46 -10.09
C HIS A 190 9.83 -14.26 -9.60
N ILE A 191 10.36 -13.97 -8.40
CA ILE A 191 11.49 -14.69 -7.81
C ILE A 191 11.07 -16.10 -7.38
N HIS A 192 9.88 -16.29 -6.80
CA HIS A 192 9.37 -17.62 -6.45
C HIS A 192 9.02 -18.46 -7.69
N SER A 193 8.51 -17.86 -8.77
CA SER A 193 8.28 -18.58 -10.03
C SER A 193 9.61 -19.00 -10.69
N SER A 194 10.61 -18.11 -10.71
CA SER A 194 11.95 -18.38 -11.25
C SER A 194 12.70 -19.41 -10.40
N ALA A 195 12.57 -19.37 -9.08
CA ALA A 195 13.17 -20.36 -8.17
C ALA A 195 12.51 -21.74 -8.30
N ASN A 196 11.21 -21.79 -8.65
CA ASN A 196 10.52 -23.06 -8.95
C ASN A 196 10.86 -23.60 -10.35
N GLU A 197 11.16 -22.74 -11.33
CA GLU A 197 11.71 -23.16 -12.63
C GLU A 197 13.16 -23.65 -12.52
N GLU A 198 14.01 -22.97 -11.74
CA GLU A 198 15.37 -23.43 -11.43
C GLU A 198 15.37 -24.75 -10.66
N LYS A 199 14.45 -24.95 -9.72
CA LYS A 199 14.25 -26.25 -9.04
C LYS A 199 13.76 -27.35 -9.98
N LYS A 200 12.95 -27.03 -11.00
CA LYS A 200 12.56 -28.01 -12.04
C LYS A 200 13.71 -28.34 -12.98
N LEU A 201 14.58 -27.37 -13.30
CA LEU A 201 15.78 -27.57 -14.12
C LEU A 201 16.85 -28.38 -13.38
N THR A 202 17.05 -28.16 -12.07
CA THR A 202 17.95 -28.98 -11.25
C THR A 202 17.42 -30.39 -11.02
N PHE A 203 16.10 -30.55 -10.79
CA PHE A 203 15.48 -31.87 -10.66
C PHE A 203 15.53 -32.69 -11.97
N ASN A 204 15.41 -32.05 -13.13
CA ASN A 204 15.57 -32.72 -14.43
C ASN A 204 17.02 -33.06 -14.75
N THR A 205 18.00 -32.24 -14.37
CA THR A 205 19.43 -32.56 -14.57
C THR A 205 19.95 -33.63 -13.60
N GLN A 206 19.34 -33.79 -12.42
CA GLN A 206 19.63 -34.89 -11.50
C GLN A 206 19.06 -36.25 -11.94
N ASN A 207 18.09 -36.29 -12.86
CA ASN A 207 17.57 -37.53 -13.44
C ASN A 207 18.25 -37.95 -14.75
N GLU A 208 19.23 -37.19 -15.26
CA GLU A 208 20.00 -37.54 -16.48
C GLU A 208 21.42 -38.06 -16.22
N LEU A 209 21.81 -38.34 -14.97
CA LEU A 209 23.10 -38.97 -14.69
C LEU A 209 22.97 -40.29 -13.91
N PRO A 210 22.58 -41.40 -14.56
CA PRO A 210 22.72 -42.74 -13.98
C PRO A 210 24.17 -43.27 -13.99
N CYS A 211 25.16 -42.50 -14.46
CA CYS A 211 26.46 -43.05 -14.84
C CYS A 211 27.67 -42.61 -14.00
N VAL A 212 27.50 -41.79 -12.96
CA VAL A 212 28.66 -41.26 -12.19
C VAL A 212 28.81 -41.90 -10.81
N TYR A 213 27.83 -42.68 -10.34
CA TYR A 213 27.89 -43.33 -9.01
C TYR A 213 28.69 -44.65 -8.97
N TYR A 214 29.07 -45.21 -10.13
CA TYR A 214 29.85 -46.45 -10.19
C TYR A 214 31.37 -46.24 -10.36
N ALA A 215 31.87 -45.01 -10.50
CA ALA A 215 33.29 -44.75 -10.73
C ALA A 215 34.08 -44.34 -9.46
N GLN A 216 33.43 -44.25 -8.30
CA GLN A 216 34.07 -43.83 -7.05
C GLN A 216 34.21 -44.95 -6.00
N GLN A 217 33.84 -46.18 -6.35
CA GLN A 217 34.01 -47.36 -5.48
C GLN A 217 35.16 -48.29 -5.89
N GLU A 218 35.87 -48.04 -6.98
CA GLU A 218 37.02 -48.87 -7.43
C GLU A 218 38.40 -48.27 -7.11
N VAL A 219 38.49 -47.14 -6.40
CA VAL A 219 39.78 -46.48 -6.08
C VAL A 219 40.20 -46.60 -4.60
N GLU A 220 39.33 -47.12 -3.72
CA GLU A 220 39.69 -47.35 -2.30
C GLU A 220 40.04 -48.82 -1.95
N GLU A 221 39.98 -49.76 -2.90
CA GLU A 221 40.31 -51.18 -2.64
C GLU A 221 41.66 -51.69 -3.19
N GLN A 222 42.54 -50.84 -3.73
CA GLN A 222 43.89 -51.27 -4.17
C GLN A 222 45.05 -50.55 -3.46
N GLY A 223 44.87 -50.28 -2.17
CA GLY A 223 45.88 -49.66 -1.30
C GLY A 223 46.46 -50.55 -0.20
N VAL A 224 46.43 -51.89 -0.31
CA VAL A 224 47.18 -52.80 0.57
C VAL A 224 47.51 -54.10 -0.16
N GLU A 225 48.76 -54.23 -0.64
CA GLU A 225 49.63 -55.44 -0.66
C GLU A 225 50.71 -55.30 -1.74
N GLY A 226 51.98 -55.26 -1.33
CA GLY A 226 53.16 -55.29 -2.20
C GLY A 226 54.27 -54.33 -1.79
#